data_AF-A0A0D2PM04-F1
#
_entry.id   AF-A0A0D2PM04-F1
#
_cell.length_a   1.000
_cell.length_b   1.000
_cell.length_c   1.000
_cell.angle_alpha   90.00
_cell.angle_beta   90.00
_cell.angle_gamma   90.00
#
_symmetry.space_group_name_H-M   'P 1'
#
loop_
_entity.id
_entity.type
_entity.pdbx_description
1 polymer ?
#
loop_
_entity_poly.entity_id
_entity_poly.type
_entity_poly.pdbx_seq_one_letter_code
_entity_poly.pdbx_strand_id
1 'polypeptide(L)'
;MDTRRITSRLSTLLDIYYNIMQSSLRIVPASSGKSATIQDTANSLGLHDTLQYGPRSLAAEIQSEGSLKARLENWDATQDNLKLTLERNIFGMHAPMRRLMERKIVGTTAHSLSAPQTNLHLDILMGRDETIEASDVFLGREGGPAFDVHAEIQKKVRT
;
A
#
# COMPACT_ATOMS: atom_id res chain seq x y z
N MET A 1 -29.95 0.26 -15.15
CA MET A 1 -29.35 0.71 -13.87
C MET A 1 -28.26 -0.27 -13.49
N ASP A 2 -26.99 0.12 -13.64
CA ASP A 2 -25.84 -0.76 -13.49
C ASP A 2 -25.54 -1.08 -12.01
N THR A 3 -25.96 -2.27 -11.57
CA THR A 3 -25.70 -2.81 -10.23
C THR A 3 -24.19 -2.92 -9.93
N ARG A 4 -23.36 -3.17 -10.95
CA ARG A 4 -21.88 -3.26 -10.81
C ARG A 4 -21.20 -1.93 -10.50
N ARG A 5 -21.75 -0.80 -10.98
CA ARG A 5 -21.22 0.54 -10.64
C ARG A 5 -21.58 0.95 -9.21
N ILE A 6 -22.69 0.45 -8.69
CA ILE A 6 -23.14 0.72 -7.33
C ILE A 6 -22.31 -0.08 -6.33
N THR A 7 -22.03 -1.36 -6.60
CA THR A 7 -21.21 -2.21 -5.71
C THR A 7 -19.77 -1.72 -5.63
N SER A 8 -19.15 -1.28 -6.73
CA SER A 8 -17.79 -0.72 -6.68
C SER A 8 -17.72 0.63 -5.97
N ARG A 9 -18.76 1.46 -6.07
CA ARG A 9 -18.80 2.72 -5.33
C ARG A 9 -18.98 2.48 -3.83
N LEU A 10 -19.83 1.53 -3.44
CA LEU A 10 -20.04 1.19 -2.03
C LEU A 10 -18.81 0.58 -1.37
N SER A 11 -18.05 -0.29 -2.06
CA SER A 11 -16.78 -0.81 -1.52
C SER A 11 -15.77 0.31 -1.28
N THR A 12 -15.62 1.23 -2.24
CA THR A 12 -14.67 2.35 -2.06
C THR A 12 -15.04 3.33 -0.95
N LEU A 13 -16.33 3.51 -0.66
CA LEU A 13 -16.76 4.35 0.47
C LEU A 13 -16.49 3.67 1.81
N LEU A 14 -16.67 2.35 1.87
CA LEU A 14 -16.30 1.54 3.02
C LEU A 14 -14.78 1.58 3.28
N ASP A 15 -13.96 1.50 2.23
CA ASP A 15 -12.50 1.56 2.34
C ASP A 15 -12.03 2.92 2.87
N ILE A 16 -12.60 4.03 2.35
CA ILE A 16 -12.31 5.39 2.82
C ILE A 16 -12.70 5.54 4.30
N TYR A 17 -13.90 5.08 4.67
CA TYR A 17 -14.37 5.13 6.04
C TYR A 17 -13.49 4.30 6.99
N TYR A 18 -13.12 3.08 6.60
CA TYR A 18 -12.29 2.19 7.39
C TYR A 18 -10.88 2.79 7.63
N ASN A 19 -10.28 3.39 6.60
CA ASN A 19 -8.98 4.05 6.71
C ASN A 19 -9.05 5.27 7.67
N ILE A 20 -10.14 6.03 7.64
CA ILE A 20 -10.38 7.16 8.57
C ILE A 20 -10.61 6.70 10.01
N MET A 21 -11.23 5.52 10.21
CA MET A 21 -11.52 4.97 11.53
C MET A 21 -10.28 4.34 12.19
N GLN A 22 -9.26 3.98 11.42
CA GLN A 22 -7.95 3.61 11.93
C GLN A 22 -7.12 4.86 12.26
N SER A 23 -7.47 5.62 13.30
CA SER A 23 -6.64 6.75 13.73
C SER A 23 -5.44 6.26 14.54
N SER A 24 -4.23 6.50 14.07
CA SER A 24 -3.02 6.20 14.84
C SER A 24 -2.02 7.36 14.79
N LEU A 25 -1.50 7.78 15.94
CA LEU A 25 -0.45 8.80 16.04
C LEU A 25 0.94 8.16 16.07
N ARG A 26 1.12 7.06 15.33
CA ARG A 26 2.39 6.31 15.34
C ARG A 26 3.31 6.91 14.29
N ILE A 27 4.53 7.25 14.69
CA ILE A 27 5.58 7.74 13.80
C ILE A 27 6.27 6.58 13.06
N VAL A 28 6.27 5.39 13.66
CA VAL A 28 6.95 4.21 13.09
C VAL A 28 5.94 3.07 12.99
N PRO A 29 5.98 2.25 11.91
CA PRO A 29 5.14 1.07 11.80
C PRO A 29 5.25 0.17 13.02
N ALA A 30 4.13 -0.46 13.41
CA ALA A 30 4.13 -1.39 14.53
C ALA A 30 5.06 -2.58 14.24
N SER A 31 5.85 -2.98 15.24
CA SER A 31 6.61 -4.22 15.15
C SER A 31 5.63 -5.38 15.15
N SER A 32 5.62 -6.20 14.10
CA SER A 32 4.90 -7.46 14.14
C SER A 32 5.55 -8.34 15.22
N GLY A 33 4.77 -8.76 16.21
CA GLY A 33 5.21 -9.72 17.21
C GLY A 33 5.46 -11.05 16.51
N LYS A 34 6.69 -11.54 16.54
CA LYS A 34 7.04 -12.80 15.90
C LYS A 34 6.74 -13.94 16.86
N SER A 35 5.86 -14.84 16.44
CA SER A 35 5.58 -16.08 17.14
C SER A 35 6.24 -17.21 16.38
N ALA A 36 7.23 -17.87 16.99
CA ALA A 36 7.77 -19.11 16.44
C ALA A 36 6.73 -20.22 16.65
N THR A 37 6.31 -20.89 15.58
CA THR A 37 5.32 -21.99 15.64
C THR A 37 6.00 -23.33 15.41
N ILE A 38 5.68 -24.33 16.22
CA ILE A 38 6.28 -25.67 16.11
C ILE A 38 5.51 -26.57 15.14
N GLN A 39 4.30 -26.18 14.73
CA GLN A 39 3.38 -27.01 13.95
C GLN A 39 3.99 -27.62 12.68
N ASP A 40 4.80 -26.87 11.93
CA ASP A 40 5.29 -27.34 10.63
C ASP A 40 6.44 -28.35 10.73
N THR A 41 7.05 -28.49 11.91
CA THR A 41 8.17 -29.41 12.16
C THR A 41 7.93 -30.32 13.37
N ALA A 42 6.69 -30.38 13.86
CA ALA A 42 6.30 -31.21 14.98
C ALA A 42 6.21 -32.68 14.57
N ASN A 43 6.87 -33.55 15.33
CA ASN A 43 6.62 -34.99 15.36
C ASN A 43 5.23 -35.25 15.97
N SER A 44 4.74 -36.48 15.82
CA SER A 44 3.54 -37.03 16.47
C SER A 44 3.40 -36.71 17.98
N LEU A 45 4.52 -36.46 18.68
CA LEU A 45 4.57 -36.08 20.09
C LEU A 45 4.57 -34.56 20.33
N GLY A 46 4.39 -33.74 19.30
CA GLY A 46 4.38 -32.28 19.39
C GLY A 46 5.77 -31.63 19.54
N LEU A 47 6.84 -32.42 19.47
CA LEU A 47 8.24 -31.96 19.56
C LEU A 47 8.85 -31.77 18.17
N HIS A 48 9.77 -30.81 18.03
CA HIS A 48 10.48 -30.60 16.77
C HIS A 48 11.34 -31.82 16.38
N ASP A 49 11.17 -32.34 15.16
CA ASP A 49 11.97 -33.47 14.67
C ASP A 49 13.36 -33.02 14.20
N THR A 50 14.35 -33.19 15.07
CA THR A 50 15.75 -32.83 14.80
C THR A 50 16.45 -33.73 13.79
N LEU A 51 15.93 -34.94 13.51
CA LEU A 51 16.57 -35.87 12.58
C LEU A 51 16.26 -35.52 11.13
N GLN A 52 15.04 -35.05 10.87
CA GLN A 52 14.61 -34.68 9.53
C GLN A 52 14.91 -33.20 9.21
N TYR A 53 14.83 -32.31 10.21
CA TYR A 53 14.94 -30.85 10.02
C TYR A 53 16.21 -30.23 10.63
N GLY A 54 17.02 -31.02 11.35
CA GLY A 54 18.26 -30.55 11.99
C GLY A 54 18.03 -29.77 13.30
N PRO A 55 19.10 -29.24 13.92
CA PRO A 55 18.99 -28.46 15.16
C PRO A 55 18.38 -27.07 14.91
N ARG A 56 17.24 -26.79 15.53
CA ARG A 56 16.52 -25.51 15.39
C ARG A 56 17.14 -24.40 16.24
N SER A 57 17.34 -23.23 15.64
CA SER A 57 17.64 -21.97 16.33
C SER A 57 16.43 -21.05 16.27
N LEU A 58 15.76 -20.82 17.41
CA LEU A 58 14.63 -19.89 17.49
C LEU A 58 15.02 -18.48 17.03
N ALA A 59 16.27 -18.07 17.24
CA ALA A 59 16.77 -16.78 16.76
C ALA A 59 16.80 -16.70 15.23
N ALA A 60 17.11 -17.81 14.53
CA ALA A 60 17.17 -17.84 13.07
C ALA A 60 15.78 -17.83 12.42
N GLU A 61 14.83 -18.53 13.02
CA GLU A 61 13.44 -18.58 12.53
C GLU A 61 12.67 -17.30 12.82
N ILE A 62 12.88 -16.69 13.99
CA ILE A 62 12.36 -15.35 14.30
C ILE A 62 13.02 -14.33 13.37
N GLN A 63 14.20 -14.56 12.79
CA GLN A 63 14.86 -13.62 11.87
C GLN A 63 14.50 -13.79 10.39
N SER A 64 13.90 -14.91 9.97
CA SER A 64 13.75 -15.25 8.53
C SER A 64 12.85 -14.27 7.75
N GLU A 65 11.78 -13.77 8.36
CA GLU A 65 10.94 -12.68 7.84
C GLU A 65 11.40 -11.38 8.51
N GLY A 66 12.31 -10.64 7.90
CA GLY A 66 12.97 -9.47 8.51
C GLY A 66 11.97 -8.43 9.02
N SER A 67 12.03 -8.07 10.30
CA SER A 67 11.17 -7.01 10.88
C SER A 67 11.39 -5.66 10.18
N LEU A 68 12.60 -5.45 9.65
CA LEU A 68 12.93 -4.31 8.81
C LEU A 68 12.17 -4.32 7.48
N LYS A 69 12.00 -5.47 6.83
CA LYS A 69 11.27 -5.59 5.57
C LYS A 69 9.81 -5.19 5.77
N ALA A 70 9.14 -5.78 6.75
CA ALA A 70 7.77 -5.42 7.09
C ALA A 70 7.64 -3.94 7.48
N ARG A 71 8.65 -3.37 8.14
CA ARG A 71 8.68 -1.93 8.45
C ARG A 71 8.83 -1.06 7.20
N LEU A 72 9.70 -1.43 6.25
CA LEU A 72 9.89 -0.71 5.00
C LEU A 72 8.61 -0.73 4.16
N GLU A 73 7.96 -1.89 4.05
CA GLU A 73 6.71 -2.05 3.30
C GLU A 73 5.56 -1.21 3.88
N ASN A 74 5.51 -1.05 5.20
CA ASN A 74 4.43 -0.32 5.88
C ASN A 74 4.78 1.14 6.21
N TRP A 75 5.99 1.61 5.87
CA TRP A 75 6.48 2.93 6.27
C TRP A 75 5.59 4.05 5.72
N ASP A 76 5.38 4.07 4.40
CA ASP A 76 4.62 5.14 3.73
C ASP A 76 3.17 5.16 4.18
N ALA A 77 2.54 3.99 4.31
CA ALA A 77 1.16 3.88 4.80
C ALA A 77 1.03 4.41 6.24
N THR A 78 2.03 4.18 7.08
CA THR A 78 2.02 4.69 8.47
C THR A 78 2.20 6.20 8.52
N GLN A 79 3.07 6.78 7.69
CA GLN A 79 3.24 8.23 7.59
C GLN A 79 1.96 8.92 7.09
N ASP A 80 1.32 8.36 6.06
CA ASP A 80 0.07 8.89 5.52
C ASP A 80 -1.07 8.84 6.56
N ASN A 81 -1.18 7.73 7.29
CA ASN A 81 -2.15 7.59 8.39
C ASN A 81 -1.91 8.63 9.50
N LEU A 82 -0.65 8.85 9.88
CA LEU A 82 -0.27 9.87 10.85
C LEU A 82 -0.72 11.26 10.39
N LYS A 83 -0.44 11.62 9.13
CA LYS A 83 -0.81 12.92 8.55
C LYS A 83 -2.32 13.12 8.53
N LEU A 84 -3.08 12.14 8.04
CA LEU A 84 -4.55 12.19 8.01
C LEU A 84 -5.14 12.28 9.43
N THR A 85 -4.52 11.60 10.40
CA THR A 85 -4.92 11.66 11.81
C THR A 85 -4.64 13.03 12.42
N LEU A 86 -3.49 13.65 12.10
CA LEU A 86 -3.19 15.01 12.54
C LEU A 86 -4.14 16.04 11.93
N GLU A 87 -4.43 15.93 10.63
CA GLU A 87 -5.42 16.79 9.97
C GLU A 87 -6.81 16.64 10.62
N ARG A 88 -7.22 15.41 10.94
CA ARG A 88 -8.44 15.16 11.70
C ARG A 88 -8.45 15.86 13.05
N ASN A 89 -7.33 15.82 13.77
CA ASN A 89 -7.24 16.39 15.13
C ASN A 89 -7.22 17.93 15.11
N ILE A 90 -6.58 18.54 14.11
CA ILE A 90 -6.42 19.99 14.01
C ILE A 90 -7.64 20.64 13.34
N PHE A 91 -8.08 20.08 12.22
CA PHE A 91 -9.11 20.67 11.37
C PHE A 91 -10.47 19.95 11.47
N GLY A 92 -10.51 18.76 12.07
CA GLY A 92 -11.73 17.96 12.18
C GLY A 92 -11.92 16.99 11.01
N MET A 93 -13.04 16.28 11.03
CA MET A 93 -13.33 15.14 10.13
C MET A 93 -13.35 15.46 8.64
N HIS A 94 -13.65 16.70 8.28
CA HIS A 94 -13.82 17.10 6.89
C HIS A 94 -12.49 17.16 6.13
N ALA A 95 -11.38 17.48 6.83
CA ALA A 95 -10.06 17.62 6.22
C ALA A 95 -9.52 16.31 5.62
N PRO A 96 -9.40 15.18 6.35
CA PRO A 96 -8.93 13.93 5.77
C PRO A 96 -9.87 13.40 4.68
N MET A 97 -11.19 13.60 4.83
CA MET A 97 -12.18 13.24 3.80
C MET A 97 -11.93 13.97 2.49
N ARG A 98 -11.76 15.29 2.56
CA ARG A 98 -11.46 16.12 1.40
C ARG A 98 -10.14 15.70 0.75
N ARG A 99 -9.08 15.47 1.53
CA ARG A 99 -7.78 15.01 1.02
C ARG A 99 -7.86 13.68 0.30
N LEU A 100 -8.56 12.69 0.86
CA LEU A 100 -8.75 11.39 0.22
C LEU A 100 -9.58 11.50 -1.07
N MET A 101 -10.60 12.36 -1.08
CA MET A 101 -11.38 12.63 -2.29
C MET A 101 -10.55 13.32 -3.38
N GLU A 102 -9.75 14.33 -3.04
CA GLU A 102 -8.85 15.02 -3.97
C GLU A 102 -7.83 14.03 -4.56
N ARG A 103 -7.18 13.20 -3.73
CA ARG A 103 -6.24 12.15 -4.20
C ARG A 103 -6.91 11.19 -5.17
N LYS A 104 -8.15 10.77 -4.90
CA LYS A 104 -8.91 9.89 -5.78
C LYS A 104 -9.23 10.56 -7.12
N ILE A 105 -9.68 11.80 -7.10
CA ILE A 105 -10.02 12.54 -8.33
C ILE A 105 -8.76 12.70 -9.20
N VAL A 106 -7.65 13.14 -8.61
CA VAL A 106 -6.39 13.34 -9.32
C VAL A 106 -5.83 12.01 -9.84
N GLY A 107 -5.85 10.94 -9.03
CA GLY A 107 -5.38 9.62 -9.46
C GLY A 107 -6.22 8.97 -10.57
N THR A 108 -7.48 9.38 -10.76
CA THR A 108 -8.36 8.88 -11.83
C THR A 108 -8.32 9.72 -13.11
N THR A 109 -7.64 10.88 -13.08
CA THR A 109 -7.53 11.72 -14.27
C THR A 109 -6.66 10.99 -15.28
N ALA A 110 -7.26 10.57 -16.40
CA ALA A 110 -6.55 9.88 -17.47
C ALA A 110 -5.59 10.86 -18.14
N HIS A 111 -4.31 10.79 -17.76
CA HIS A 111 -3.28 11.58 -18.38
C HIS A 111 -3.05 11.11 -19.83
N SER A 112 -2.74 12.08 -20.69
CA SER A 112 -2.59 11.94 -22.14
C SER A 112 -1.76 10.70 -22.52
N LEU A 113 -2.28 9.96 -23.50
CA LEU A 113 -1.85 8.59 -23.84
C LEU A 113 -0.40 8.44 -24.32
N SER A 114 0.36 9.52 -24.53
CA SER A 114 1.61 9.45 -25.30
C SER A 114 2.90 9.76 -24.52
N ALA A 115 2.85 10.08 -23.23
CA ALA A 115 4.06 10.43 -22.47
C ALA A 115 4.15 9.69 -21.13
N PRO A 116 5.33 9.19 -20.72
CA PRO A 116 5.57 8.81 -19.33
C PRO A 116 5.42 10.07 -18.47
N GLN A 117 4.36 10.13 -17.68
CA GLN A 117 4.02 11.30 -16.86
C GLN A 117 4.12 10.92 -15.39
N THR A 118 4.84 11.73 -14.63
CA THR A 118 4.79 11.74 -13.17
C THR A 118 3.57 12.58 -12.75
N ASN A 119 2.75 12.06 -11.85
CA ASN A 119 1.54 12.76 -11.39
C ASN A 119 1.90 13.79 -10.33
N LEU A 120 2.55 14.89 -10.72
CA LEU A 120 2.98 15.96 -9.79
C LEU A 120 1.86 16.46 -8.86
N HIS A 121 0.63 16.55 -9.37
CA HIS A 121 -0.52 16.95 -8.57
C HIS A 121 -0.85 15.94 -7.46
N LEU A 122 -0.69 14.64 -7.75
CA LEU A 122 -0.87 13.58 -6.77
C LEU A 122 0.27 13.60 -5.76
N ASP A 123 1.50 13.85 -6.20
CA ASP A 123 2.66 13.97 -5.30
C ASP A 123 2.50 15.13 -4.31
N ILE A 124 2.00 16.29 -4.75
CA ILE A 124 1.66 17.43 -3.86
C ILE A 124 0.59 17.01 -2.83
N LEU A 125 -0.43 16.28 -3.26
CA LEU A 125 -1.49 15.83 -2.35
C LEU A 125 -1.00 14.79 -1.33
N MET A 126 0.01 13.98 -1.69
CA MET A 126 0.68 13.07 -0.78
C MET A 126 1.73 13.79 0.09
N GLY A 127 2.27 14.93 -0.36
CA GLY A 127 3.38 15.64 0.28
C GLY A 127 4.74 15.01 -0.06
N ARG A 128 4.87 14.45 -1.27
CA ARG A 128 6.08 13.84 -1.82
C ARG A 128 6.72 14.73 -2.89
N ASP A 129 6.26 15.98 -3.02
CA ASP A 129 6.74 16.94 -4.02
C ASP A 129 8.16 17.47 -3.73
N GLU A 130 8.60 17.37 -2.48
CA GLU A 130 9.94 17.80 -2.05
C GLU A 130 10.98 16.66 -2.09
N THR A 131 10.57 15.42 -2.33
CA THR A 131 11.45 14.24 -2.31
C THR A 131 11.58 13.62 -3.70
N ILE A 132 12.74 13.04 -4.00
CA ILE A 132 13.03 12.36 -5.26
C ILE A 132 13.42 10.92 -4.93
N GLU A 133 12.70 9.96 -5.48
CA GLU A 133 13.02 8.53 -5.36
C GLU A 133 13.81 8.04 -6.58
N ALA A 134 14.51 6.91 -6.44
CA ALA A 134 15.16 6.23 -7.57
C ALA A 134 14.15 5.91 -8.70
N SER A 135 12.89 5.63 -8.36
CA SER A 135 11.82 5.38 -9.33
C SER A 135 11.58 6.57 -10.27
N ASP A 136 11.71 7.80 -9.76
CA ASP A 136 11.53 9.05 -10.50
C ASP A 136 12.71 9.32 -11.44
N VAL A 137 13.94 9.00 -11.03
CA VAL A 137 15.16 9.19 -11.83
C VAL A 137 15.27 8.16 -12.95
N PHE A 138 14.90 6.91 -12.68
CA PHE A 138 15.01 5.81 -13.65
C PHE A 138 13.73 5.60 -14.48
N LEU A 139 12.75 6.52 -14.39
CA LEU A 139 11.46 6.52 -15.12
C LEU A 139 10.78 5.13 -15.11
N GLY A 140 10.92 4.39 -14.02
CA GLY A 140 10.32 3.06 -13.88
C GLY A 140 10.59 2.12 -15.06
N ARG A 141 11.79 2.12 -15.67
CA ARG A 141 12.14 1.24 -16.81
C ARG A 141 12.24 -0.27 -16.44
N GLU A 142 11.59 -0.67 -15.36
CA GLU A 142 11.56 -2.04 -14.84
C GLU A 142 10.19 -2.73 -15.06
N GLY A 143 9.17 -2.10 -15.67
CA GLY A 143 7.80 -2.61 -15.49
C GLY A 143 6.73 -2.41 -16.56
N GLY A 144 7.02 -2.18 -17.84
CA GLY A 144 5.94 -2.25 -18.82
C GLY A 144 6.37 -2.26 -20.30
N PRO A 145 5.71 -3.04 -21.16
CA PRO A 145 5.87 -2.91 -22.60
C PRO A 145 5.53 -1.48 -23.01
N ALA A 146 6.19 -0.98 -24.06
CA ALA A 146 5.87 0.30 -24.67
C ALA A 146 4.34 0.43 -24.81
N PHE A 147 3.76 1.42 -24.15
CA PHE A 147 2.33 1.65 -24.12
C PHE A 147 1.84 1.83 -25.56
N ASP A 148 1.18 0.81 -26.13
CA ASP A 148 0.55 0.93 -27.44
C ASP A 148 -0.76 1.69 -27.28
N VAL A 149 -0.66 2.99 -27.46
CA VAL A 149 -1.76 3.96 -27.43
C VAL A 149 -2.93 3.51 -28.31
N HIS A 150 -2.63 2.90 -29.46
CA HIS A 150 -3.67 2.48 -30.40
C HIS A 150 -4.47 1.30 -29.85
N ALA A 151 -3.82 0.33 -29.21
CA ALA A 151 -4.46 -0.83 -28.61
C ALA A 151 -5.38 -0.43 -27.44
N GLU A 152 -4.98 0.52 -26.59
CA GLU A 152 -5.83 1.01 -25.50
C GLU A 152 -7.03 1.82 -25.99
N ILE A 153 -6.83 2.70 -26.97
CA ILE A 153 -7.94 3.47 -27.57
C ILE A 153 -8.96 2.50 -28.16
N GLN A 154 -8.53 1.49 -28.92
CA GLN A 154 -9.43 0.49 -29.49
C GLN A 154 -10.20 -0.30 -28.43
N LYS A 155 -9.55 -0.65 -27.31
CA LYS A 155 -10.19 -1.35 -26.19
C LYS A 155 -11.25 -0.49 -25.52
N LYS A 156 -10.99 0.81 -25.35
CA LYS A 156 -11.92 1.75 -24.70
C LYS A 156 -13.12 2.11 -25.58
N VAL A 157 -12.95 2.12 -26.91
CA VAL A 157 -14.05 2.37 -27.86
C VAL A 157 -15.02 1.18 -27.99
N ARG A 158 -14.57 -0.04 -27.65
CA ARG A 158 -15.39 -1.26 -27.73
C ARG A 158 -16.26 -1.56 -26.49
N THR A 159 -16.10 -0.82 -25.39
CA THR A 159 -16.89 -0.94 -24.14
C THR A 159 -17.83 0.23 -23.96
#